data_AF-A0A4P6HDP4-F1
#
_entry.id   AF-A0A4P6HDP4-F1
#
_cell.length_a   1.000
_cell.length_b   1.000
_cell.length_c   1.000
_cell.angle_alpha   90.00
_cell.angle_beta   90.00
_cell.angle_gamma   90.00
#
_symmetry.space_group_name_H-M   'P 1'
#
loop_
_entity.id
_entity.type
_entity.pdbx_description
1 polymer ?
#
loop_
_entity_poly.entity_id
_entity_poly.type
_entity_poly.pdbx_seq_one_letter_code
_entity_poly.pdbx_strand_id
1 'polypeptide(L)'
;MEKPEDKNPSGKRGRPAYRPALKDRQTVEQMKFCGESENTIARSLGIDVGTLRKHFAEELENGYANRRHEVIGLLFEAARSKNVAAIKKLEEMGRVANAAEAVNGRGKGERQPKLGKKEERQIAARNVGGKFATRQPPQLVAVSGGKK
;
A
#
# COMPACT_ATOMS: atom_id res chain seq x y z
N MET A 1 -2.86 -20.59 41.61
CA MET A 1 -3.04 -20.40 40.16
C MET A 1 -3.32 -21.77 39.56
N GLU A 2 -4.60 -22.04 39.33
CA GLU A 2 -5.11 -23.26 38.70
C GLU A 2 -4.47 -23.47 37.33
N LYS A 3 -3.95 -24.68 37.10
CA LYS A 3 -3.70 -25.20 35.76
C LYS A 3 -5.05 -25.76 35.27
N PRO A 4 -5.50 -25.47 34.03
CA PRO A 4 -6.73 -26.08 33.56
C PRO A 4 -6.46 -27.56 33.26
N GLU A 5 -7.22 -28.44 33.92
CA GLU A 5 -7.33 -29.85 33.55
C GLU A 5 -7.98 -29.97 32.16
N ASP A 6 -7.23 -30.39 31.14
CA ASP A 6 -7.82 -30.88 29.89
C ASP A 6 -8.08 -32.40 30.02
N LYS A 7 -9.17 -32.77 30.70
CA LYS A 7 -9.75 -34.12 30.59
C LYS A 7 -10.59 -34.18 29.33
N ASN A 8 -10.14 -34.92 28.31
CA ASN A 8 -11.01 -35.32 27.21
C ASN A 8 -11.10 -36.85 27.12
N PRO A 9 -12.24 -37.47 27.49
CA PRO A 9 -12.47 -38.88 27.29
C PRO A 9 -13.16 -39.11 25.94
N SER A 10 -12.51 -39.83 25.01
CA SER A 10 -13.16 -40.76 24.04
C SER A 10 -12.30 -41.06 22.79
N GLY A 11 -11.75 -42.27 22.73
CA GLY A 11 -12.03 -43.17 21.61
C GLY A 11 -11.43 -42.93 20.21
N LYS A 12 -10.59 -41.92 19.96
CA LYS A 12 -9.92 -41.79 18.64
C LYS A 12 -8.41 -42.03 18.77
N ARG A 13 -7.94 -43.20 18.30
CA ARG A 13 -6.50 -43.52 18.18
C ARG A 13 -5.85 -42.55 17.19
N GLY A 14 -4.88 -41.75 17.65
CA GLY A 14 -4.08 -40.83 16.82
C GLY A 14 -3.37 -39.75 17.65
N ARG A 15 -2.39 -39.05 17.05
CA ARG A 15 -1.79 -37.84 17.65
C ARG A 15 -2.90 -36.80 17.88
N PRO A 16 -3.00 -36.17 19.06
CA PRO A 16 -4.02 -35.16 19.31
C PRO A 16 -3.91 -34.01 18.30
N ALA A 17 -5.07 -33.43 17.96
CA ALA A 17 -5.13 -32.28 17.07
C ALA A 17 -4.36 -31.09 17.67
N TYR A 18 -3.69 -30.32 16.81
CA TYR A 18 -2.97 -29.12 17.24
C TYR A 18 -3.95 -28.08 17.81
N ARG A 19 -3.60 -27.51 18.97
CA ARG A 19 -4.41 -26.52 19.67
C ARG A 19 -3.55 -25.27 19.89
N PRO A 20 -3.83 -24.16 19.19
CA PRO A 20 -2.98 -22.97 19.24
C PRO A 20 -3.06 -22.32 20.62
N ALA A 21 -1.91 -22.14 21.28
CA ALA A 21 -1.83 -21.35 22.51
C ALA A 21 -1.81 -19.85 22.20
N LEU A 22 -2.19 -19.00 23.16
CA LEU A 22 -2.11 -17.54 23.01
C LEU A 22 -0.68 -17.07 22.70
N LYS A 23 0.33 -17.71 23.29
CA LYS A 23 1.74 -17.43 23.04
C LYS A 23 2.13 -17.75 21.58
N ASP A 24 1.58 -18.81 21.01
CA ASP A 24 1.85 -19.18 19.62
C ASP A 24 1.26 -18.12 18.69
N ARG A 25 0.04 -17.63 18.97
CA ARG A 25 -0.61 -16.55 18.20
C ARG A 25 0.24 -15.28 18.20
N GLN A 26 0.70 -14.86 19.39
CA GLN A 26 1.59 -13.70 19.52
C GLN A 26 2.90 -13.89 18.75
N THR A 27 3.45 -15.11 18.74
CA THR A 27 4.66 -15.45 18.00
C THR A 27 4.44 -15.34 16.49
N VAL A 28 3.31 -15.86 15.97
CA VAL A 28 2.95 -15.73 14.56
C VAL A 28 2.85 -14.27 14.14
N GLU A 29 2.13 -13.44 14.91
CA GLU A 29 2.00 -12.02 14.58
C GLU A 29 3.34 -11.28 14.59
N GLN A 30 4.20 -11.55 15.58
CA GLN A 30 5.53 -10.94 15.67
C GLN A 30 6.41 -11.33 14.48
N MET A 31 6.47 -12.62 14.16
CA MET A 31 7.26 -13.10 13.02
C MET A 31 6.70 -12.57 11.69
N LYS A 32 5.37 -12.48 11.56
CA LYS A 32 4.73 -11.88 10.39
C LYS A 32 5.06 -10.40 10.24
N PHE A 33 5.07 -9.66 11.35
CA PHE A 33 5.49 -8.25 11.38
C PHE A 33 6.95 -8.06 10.92
N CYS A 34 7.84 -8.96 11.33
CA CYS A 34 9.24 -8.98 10.88
C CYS A 34 9.40 -9.38 9.40
N GLY A 35 8.33 -9.79 8.71
CA GLY A 35 8.37 -10.16 7.29
C GLY A 35 8.77 -11.61 7.04
N GLU A 36 8.71 -12.47 8.05
CA GLU A 36 9.07 -13.88 7.90
C GLU A 36 8.11 -14.64 6.98
N SER A 37 8.65 -15.66 6.30
CA SER A 37 7.86 -16.57 5.48
C SER A 37 7.03 -17.53 6.33
N GLU A 38 5.84 -17.92 5.85
CA GLU A 38 4.99 -18.92 6.51
C GLU A 38 5.72 -20.24 6.80
N ASN A 39 6.61 -20.66 5.89
CA ASN A 39 7.46 -21.85 6.10
C ASN A 39 8.36 -21.71 7.33
N THR A 40 8.92 -20.52 7.55
CA THR A 40 9.83 -20.25 8.67
C THR A 40 9.06 -20.14 9.98
N ILE A 41 7.88 -19.52 9.94
CA ILE A 41 6.95 -19.43 11.07
C ILE A 41 6.43 -20.83 11.47
N ALA A 42 6.07 -21.67 10.49
CA ALA A 42 5.62 -23.03 10.76
C ALA A 42 6.74 -23.87 11.41
N ARG A 43 7.97 -23.73 10.90
CA ARG A 43 9.16 -24.40 11.47
C ARG A 43 9.46 -23.96 12.89
N SER A 44 9.35 -22.67 13.21
CA SER A 44 9.63 -22.16 14.56
C SER A 44 8.62 -22.71 15.60
N LEU A 45 7.38 -22.94 15.19
CA LEU A 45 6.33 -23.56 16.01
C LEU A 45 6.32 -25.10 15.95
N GLY A 46 7.15 -25.71 15.11
CA GLY A 46 7.19 -27.17 14.94
C GLY A 46 5.92 -27.76 14.33
N ILE A 47 5.22 -26.99 13.49
CA ILE A 47 3.99 -27.40 12.80
C ILE A 47 4.17 -27.37 11.28
N ASP A 48 3.23 -28.01 10.58
CA ASP A 48 3.13 -27.89 9.12
C ASP A 48 2.45 -26.56 8.73
N VAL A 49 2.76 -26.07 7.52
CA VAL A 49 2.22 -24.82 6.97
C VAL A 49 0.69 -24.89 6.80
N GLY A 50 0.14 -26.04 6.45
CA GLY A 50 -1.31 -26.24 6.40
C GLY A 50 -1.95 -26.11 7.78
N THR A 51 -1.26 -26.58 8.83
CA THR A 51 -1.70 -26.37 10.22
C THR A 51 -1.63 -24.90 10.61
N LEU A 52 -0.55 -24.20 10.21
CA LEU A 52 -0.40 -22.77 10.43
C LEU A 52 -1.56 -21.99 9.81
N ARG A 53 -1.83 -22.20 8.52
CA ARG A 53 -2.93 -21.52 7.80
C ARG A 53 -4.30 -21.81 8.39
N LYS A 54 -4.53 -23.04 8.86
CA LYS A 54 -5.80 -23.45 9.45
C LYS A 54 -6.07 -22.79 10.80
N HIS A 55 -5.05 -22.65 11.63
CA HIS A 55 -5.22 -22.22 13.02
C HIS A 55 -4.87 -20.75 13.28
N PHE A 56 -4.11 -20.11 12.38
CA PHE A 56 -3.59 -18.76 12.55
C PHE A 56 -3.88 -17.84 11.34
N ALA A 57 -5.00 -18.07 10.64
CA ALA A 57 -5.38 -17.27 9.47
C ALA A 57 -5.45 -15.78 9.79
N GLU A 58 -6.07 -15.43 10.91
CA GLU A 58 -6.23 -14.04 11.36
C GLU A 58 -4.88 -13.36 11.63
N GLU A 59 -3.95 -14.06 12.30
CA GLU A 59 -2.62 -13.55 12.59
C GLU A 59 -1.76 -13.42 11.32
N LEU A 60 -1.96 -14.29 10.33
CA LEU A 60 -1.27 -14.19 9.04
C LEU A 60 -1.77 -13.01 8.19
N GLU A 61 -3.08 -12.74 8.22
CA GLU A 61 -3.69 -11.64 7.48
C GLU A 61 -3.44 -10.29 8.17
N ASN A 62 -3.71 -10.21 9.47
CA ASN A 62 -3.75 -8.95 10.22
C ASN A 62 -2.56 -8.75 11.16
N GLY A 63 -1.72 -9.76 11.40
CA GLY A 63 -0.63 -9.68 12.39
C GLY A 63 0.36 -8.55 12.12
N TYR A 64 0.61 -8.22 10.85
CA TYR A 64 1.43 -7.05 10.51
C TYR A 64 0.79 -5.75 11.02
N ALA A 65 -0.50 -5.55 10.78
CA ALA A 65 -1.22 -4.36 11.19
C ALA A 65 -1.34 -4.27 12.72
N ASN A 66 -1.68 -5.37 13.38
CA ASN A 66 -1.81 -5.45 14.84
C ASN A 66 -0.51 -5.07 15.55
N ARG A 67 0.61 -5.67 15.15
CA ARG A 67 1.91 -5.38 15.76
C ARG A 67 2.44 -4.00 15.38
N ARG A 68 2.17 -3.55 14.16
CA ARG A 68 2.49 -2.18 13.74
C ARG A 68 1.76 -1.15 14.59
N HIS A 69 0.49 -1.37 14.90
CA HIS A 69 -0.29 -0.49 15.78
C HIS A 69 0.35 -0.39 17.17
N GLU A 70 0.72 -1.52 17.77
CA GLU A 70 1.39 -1.56 19.07
C GLU A 70 2.73 -0.79 19.06
N VAL A 71 3.58 -1.03 18.06
CA VAL A 71 4.87 -0.33 17.92
C VAL A 71 4.67 1.18 17.76
N ILE A 72 3.65 1.60 17.00
CA ILE A 72 3.31 3.02 16.86
C ILE A 72 2.86 3.61 18.20
N GLY A 73 2.04 2.89 18.98
CA GLY A 73 1.65 3.30 20.33
C GLY A 73 2.85 3.56 21.23
N LEU A 74 3.78 2.61 21.29
CA LEU A 74 5.03 2.74 22.06
C LEU A 74 5.89 3.93 21.59
N LEU A 75 5.95 4.19 20.29
CA LEU A 75 6.65 5.36 19.75
C LEU A 75 6.00 6.68 20.20
N PHE A 76 4.67 6.76 20.20
CA PHE A 76 3.97 7.96 20.69
C PHE A 76 4.16 8.17 22.19
N GLU A 77 4.13 7.11 22.99
CA GLU A 77 4.42 7.18 24.43
C GLU A 77 5.85 7.68 24.68
N ALA A 78 6.84 7.13 23.97
CA ALA A 78 8.22 7.58 24.06
C ALA A 78 8.40 9.03 23.55
N ALA A 79 7.68 9.44 22.52
CA ALA A 79 7.71 10.82 22.05
C ALA A 79 7.13 11.79 23.09
N ARG A 80 6.05 11.41 23.78
CA ARG A 80 5.46 12.18 24.89
C ARG A 80 6.44 12.37 26.04
N SER A 81 7.32 11.38 26.29
CA SER A 81 8.41 11.49 27.28
C SER A 81 9.64 12.25 26.76
N LYS A 82 9.52 13.00 25.65
CA LYS A 82 10.57 13.81 25.03
C LYS A 82 11.75 13.00 24.47
N ASN A 83 11.54 11.74 24.10
CA ASN A 83 12.54 10.96 23.38
C ASN A 83 12.69 11.46 21.94
N VAL A 84 13.81 12.13 21.64
CA VAL A 84 14.10 12.73 20.32
C VAL A 84 14.15 11.68 19.20
N ALA A 85 14.62 10.46 19.48
CA ALA A 85 14.68 9.40 18.48
C ALA A 85 13.28 8.94 18.05
N ALA A 86 12.36 8.81 19.01
CA ALA A 86 10.96 8.46 18.74
C ALA A 86 10.25 9.56 17.93
N ILE A 87 10.45 10.83 18.30
CA ILE A 87 9.91 12.00 17.57
C ILE A 87 10.37 11.99 16.12
N LYS A 88 11.68 11.87 15.87
CA LYS A 88 12.25 11.80 14.52
C LYS A 88 11.67 10.65 13.70
N LYS A 89 11.46 9.48 14.33
CA LYS A 89 10.91 8.33 13.63
C LYS A 89 9.44 8.54 13.24
N LEU A 90 8.65 9.13 14.12
CA LEU A 90 7.25 9.48 13.82
C LEU A 90 7.14 10.53 12.71
N GLU A 91 7.99 11.57 12.74
CA GLU A 91 8.06 12.57 11.66
C GLU A 91 8.41 11.93 10.31
N GLU A 92 9.41 11.05 10.29
CA GLU A 92 9.79 10.31 9.09
C GLU A 92 8.63 9.47 8.55
N MET A 93 7.93 8.73 9.43
CA MET A 93 6.77 7.92 9.05
C MET A 93 5.65 8.77 8.45
N GLY A 94 5.35 9.93 9.05
CA GLY A 94 4.36 10.87 8.52
C GLY A 94 4.75 11.43 7.16
N ARG A 95 6.03 11.77 6.98
CA ARG A 95 6.55 12.26 5.69
C ARG A 95 6.43 11.22 4.58
N VAL A 96 6.80 9.98 4.85
CA VAL A 96 6.71 8.87 3.88
C VAL A 96 5.26 8.58 3.50
N ALA A 97 4.34 8.59 4.46
CA ALA A 97 2.92 8.38 4.20
C ALA A 97 2.35 9.47 3.27
N ASN A 98 2.62 10.74 3.55
CA ASN A 98 2.18 11.86 2.71
C ASN A 98 2.78 11.79 1.30
N ALA A 99 4.04 11.38 1.17
CA ALA A 99 4.69 11.21 -0.13
C ALA A 99 4.06 10.06 -0.94
N ALA A 100 3.74 8.94 -0.30
CA ALA A 100 3.06 7.81 -0.94
C ALA A 100 1.66 8.21 -1.44
N GLU A 101 0.89 8.93 -0.62
CA GLU A 101 -0.42 9.48 -1.03
C GLU A 101 -0.29 10.43 -2.22
N ALA A 102 0.70 11.32 -2.22
CA ALA A 102 0.95 12.24 -3.33
C ALA A 102 1.27 11.50 -4.64
N VAL A 103 2.01 10.39 -4.59
CA VAL A 103 2.31 9.56 -5.77
C VAL A 103 1.07 8.79 -6.24
N ASN A 104 0.33 8.18 -5.33
CA ASN A 104 -0.89 7.44 -5.65
C ASN A 104 -1.99 8.35 -6.21
N GLY A 105 -2.10 9.58 -5.70
CA GLY A 105 -3.06 10.59 -6.17
C GLY A 105 -2.78 11.07 -7.59
N ARG A 106 -1.51 11.17 -8.01
CA ARG A 106 -1.14 11.53 -9.39
C ARG A 106 -1.66 10.54 -10.44
N GLY A 107 -1.92 9.29 -10.04
CA GLY A 107 -2.49 8.28 -10.93
C GLY A 107 -4.01 8.33 -11.10
N LYS A 108 -4.72 9.07 -10.22
CA LYS A 108 -6.19 9.14 -10.14
C LYS A 108 -6.80 10.41 -10.76
N GLY A 109 -5.98 11.38 -11.17
CA GLY A 109 -6.46 12.50 -11.99
C GLY A 109 -6.91 12.01 -13.37
N GLU A 110 -7.92 12.65 -13.95
CA GLU A 110 -8.37 12.41 -15.32
C GLU A 110 -7.15 12.42 -16.25
N ARG A 111 -6.70 11.22 -16.65
CA ARG A 111 -5.61 11.09 -17.61
C ARG A 111 -6.14 11.72 -18.89
N GLN A 112 -5.61 12.89 -19.25
CA GLN A 112 -5.87 13.46 -20.56
C GLN A 112 -5.68 12.33 -21.58
N PRO A 113 -6.66 12.12 -22.49
CA PRO A 113 -6.58 11.02 -23.43
C PRO A 113 -5.24 11.11 -24.14
N LYS A 114 -4.46 10.01 -24.09
CA LYS A 114 -3.13 9.93 -24.71
C LYS A 114 -3.30 10.09 -26.21
N LEU A 115 -3.33 11.34 -26.66
CA LEU A 115 -3.45 11.70 -28.04
C LEU A 115 -2.19 11.20 -28.75
N GLY A 116 -2.32 10.62 -29.95
CA GLY A 116 -1.18 10.01 -30.59
C GLY A 116 -0.05 11.03 -30.77
N LYS A 117 1.23 10.62 -30.70
CA LYS A 117 2.39 11.51 -30.92
C LYS A 117 2.29 12.38 -32.19
N LYS A 118 1.46 11.99 -33.16
CA LYS A 118 1.17 12.75 -34.39
C LYS A 118 0.13 13.84 -34.17
N GLU A 119 -0.95 13.54 -33.46
CA GLU A 119 -2.02 14.47 -33.14
C GLU A 119 -1.56 15.51 -32.10
N GLU A 120 -0.78 15.12 -31.08
CA GLU A 120 -0.16 16.07 -30.13
C GLU A 120 0.73 17.09 -30.85
N ARG A 121 1.52 16.62 -31.83
CA ARG A 121 2.35 17.49 -32.68
C ARG A 121 1.50 18.41 -33.53
N GLN A 122 0.37 17.95 -34.05
CA GLN A 122 -0.51 18.75 -34.89
C GLN A 122 -1.27 19.81 -34.08
N ILE A 123 -1.71 19.49 -32.87
CA ILE A 123 -2.33 20.45 -31.96
C ILE A 123 -1.30 21.48 -31.47
N ALA A 124 -0.09 21.02 -31.09
CA ALA A 124 0.99 21.92 -30.72
C ALA A 124 1.34 22.89 -31.87
N ALA A 125 1.42 22.39 -33.10
CA ALA A 125 1.66 23.20 -34.30
C ALA A 125 0.52 24.19 -34.59
N ARG A 126 -0.75 23.78 -34.40
CA ARG A 126 -1.92 24.67 -34.57
C ARG A 126 -1.97 25.79 -33.53
N ASN A 127 -1.47 25.52 -32.32
CA ASN A 127 -1.47 26.49 -31.22
C ASN A 127 -0.23 27.39 -31.18
N VAL A 128 0.65 27.33 -32.19
CA VAL A 128 1.81 28.23 -32.28
C VAL A 128 1.35 29.65 -32.66
N GLY A 129 1.53 30.60 -31.73
CA GLY A 129 1.28 32.03 -31.94
C GLY A 129 2.57 32.88 -32.02
N GLY A 130 2.42 34.18 -32.24
CA GLY A 130 3.54 35.14 -32.22
C GLY A 130 4.41 35.08 -33.47
N LYS A 131 5.75 35.15 -33.30
CA LYS A 131 6.73 35.21 -34.41
C LYS A 131 6.66 34.02 -35.38
N PHE A 132 6.11 32.89 -34.94
CA PHE A 132 5.97 31.65 -35.72
C PHE A 132 4.51 31.36 -36.13
N ALA A 133 3.59 32.33 -35.95
CA ALA A 133 2.21 32.17 -36.37
C ALA A 133 2.10 32.03 -37.90
N THR A 134 1.19 31.16 -38.36
CA THR A 134 0.89 31.03 -39.78
C THR A 134 0.28 32.33 -40.31
N ARG A 135 0.76 32.83 -41.44
CA ARG A 135 0.22 34.05 -42.08
C ARG A 135 -1.24 33.80 -42.49
N GLN A 136 -2.12 34.77 -42.22
CA GLN A 136 -3.49 34.69 -42.72
C GLN A 136 -3.50 34.78 -44.25
N PRO A 137 -4.34 33.97 -44.93
CA PRO A 137 -4.43 34.04 -46.38
C PRO A 137 -4.93 35.43 -46.81
N PRO A 138 -4.45 35.96 -47.95
CA PRO A 138 -4.88 37.26 -48.44
C PRO A 138 -6.38 37.25 -48.70
N GLN A 139 -7.07 38.29 -48.21
CA GLN A 139 -8.49 38.47 -48.50
C GLN A 139 -8.65 38.89 -49.96
N LEU A 140 -9.39 38.10 -50.73
CA LEU A 140 -9.76 38.46 -52.10
C LEU A 140 -10.80 39.57 -52.06
N VAL A 141 -10.38 40.82 -52.26
CA VAL A 141 -11.30 41.93 -52.50
C VAL A 141 -11.74 41.82 -53.95
N ALA A 142 -12.95 41.32 -54.19
CA ALA A 142 -13.56 41.34 -55.52
C ALA A 142 -13.80 42.81 -55.91
N VAL A 143 -12.90 43.38 -56.72
CA VAL A 143 -13.12 44.66 -57.39
C VAL A 143 -14.22 44.41 -58.43
N SER A 144 -15.46 44.72 -58.08
CA SER A 144 -16.57 44.82 -59.01
C SER A 144 -16.34 46.03 -59.92
N GLY A 145 -15.58 45.81 -60.99
CA GLY A 145 -15.41 46.77 -62.07
C GLY A 145 -16.70 46.94 -62.84
N GLY A 146 -17.33 48.10 -62.68
CA GLY A 146 -18.43 48.53 -63.54
C GLY A 146 -17.99 48.62 -65.00
N LYS A 147 -18.87 48.20 -65.91
CA LYS A 147 -18.75 48.48 -67.34
C LYS A 147 -20.03 49.18 -67.78
N LYS A 148 -19.79 50.24 -68.56
CA LYS A 148 -20.69 51.22 -69.16
C LYS A 148 -22.02 50.66 -69.65
#